data_AF-A0A0P0VXA4-F1
#
_entry.id   AF-A0A0P0VXA4-F1
#
_cell.length_a   1.000
_cell.length_b   1.000
_cell.length_c   1.000
_cell.angle_alpha   90.00
_cell.angle_beta   90.00
_cell.angle_gamma   90.00
#
_symmetry.space_group_name_H-M   'P 1'
#
loop_
_entity.id
_entity.type
_entity.pdbx_description
1 polymer ?
#
loop_
_entity_poly.entity_id
_entity_poly.type
_entity_poly.pdbx_seq_one_letter_code
_entity_poly.pdbx_strand_id
1 'polypeptide(L)'
;FPYTEKAKRLTSLHGSLENLISDPEQNDEHIGHLDDRSKPILFSMARLDRVKNITGLVEAYAKNARLRELVNLVVVAGYNDVKKSKDREEIAEIEKMHELIKTYNLFGQFRWISAQTNRARNGELYRYIADTHGAFVQPAFYEAFGLTVVEAMTCGLPTFATVHGGPAEIIEHGISGFHIDPYHPDQAANLIADFFEQCKQDPNHWVEVSNRGLQRIYEKYTWKIYSERLMTLAGVYGFWKYVSKLERRETRRYLEMFYILKFRELAKTVPLAVDEAH
;
A
#
# COMPACT_ATOMS: atom_id res chain seq x y z
N PHE A 1 -3.71 -11.68 10.43
CA PHE A 1 -2.94 -12.49 11.38
C PHE A 1 -1.53 -12.62 10.85
N PRO A 2 -0.52 -12.75 11.73
CA PRO A 2 0.89 -12.75 11.34
C PRO A 2 1.31 -14.01 10.58
N TYR A 3 2.42 -13.92 9.85
CA TYR A 3 3.03 -15.02 9.11
C TYR A 3 3.43 -16.22 9.99
N THR A 4 3.63 -16.01 11.29
CA THR A 4 3.99 -17.01 12.32
C THR A 4 2.83 -17.93 12.71
N GLU A 5 1.57 -17.54 12.49
CA GLU A 5 0.40 -18.37 12.79
C GLU A 5 0.17 -19.45 11.71
N LYS A 6 1.09 -20.44 11.65
CA LYS A 6 1.14 -21.46 10.59
C LYS A 6 -0.16 -22.25 10.43
N ALA A 7 -0.90 -22.51 11.52
CA ALA A 7 -2.18 -23.23 11.49
C ALA A 7 -3.32 -22.48 10.76
N LYS A 8 -3.23 -21.15 10.60
CA LYS A 8 -4.23 -20.34 9.89
C LYS A 8 -3.84 -20.05 8.43
N ARG A 9 -2.65 -20.45 7.99
CA ARG A 9 -2.11 -20.15 6.66
C ARG A 9 -2.92 -20.88 5.57
N LEU A 10 -3.13 -20.20 4.45
CA LEU A 10 -3.82 -20.78 3.29
C LEU A 10 -2.81 -21.48 2.37
N THR A 11 -2.19 -22.56 2.85
CA THR A 11 -1.09 -23.25 2.15
C THR A 11 -1.48 -23.80 0.78
N SER A 12 -2.77 -24.08 0.55
CA SER A 12 -3.28 -24.47 -0.77
C SER A 12 -3.08 -23.40 -1.85
N LEU A 13 -2.91 -22.13 -1.48
CA LEU A 13 -2.67 -21.02 -2.40
C LEU A 13 -1.18 -20.84 -2.75
N HIS A 14 -0.26 -21.50 -2.02
CA HIS A 14 1.19 -21.27 -2.18
C HIS A 14 1.69 -21.59 -3.58
N GLY A 15 1.20 -22.67 -4.21
CA GLY A 15 1.57 -22.97 -5.60
C GLY A 15 1.17 -21.86 -6.58
N SER A 16 -0.03 -21.29 -6.40
CA SER A 16 -0.47 -20.17 -7.24
C SER A 16 0.28 -18.87 -6.98
N LEU A 17 0.67 -18.62 -5.72
CA LEU A 17 1.46 -17.44 -5.34
C LEU A 17 2.90 -17.56 -5.86
N GLU A 18 3.48 -18.75 -5.77
CA GLU A 18 4.81 -19.02 -6.32
C GLU A 18 4.81 -18.81 -7.83
N ASN A 19 3.81 -19.32 -8.56
CA ASN A 19 3.68 -19.03 -10.00
C ASN A 19 3.53 -17.52 -10.25
N LEU A 20 2.69 -16.82 -9.49
CA LEU A 20 2.48 -15.38 -9.65
C LEU A 20 3.79 -14.57 -9.49
N ILE A 21 4.66 -14.97 -8.57
CA ILE A 21 5.93 -14.29 -8.29
C ILE A 21 7.05 -14.74 -9.25
N SER A 22 7.08 -16.03 -9.59
CA SER A 22 8.28 -16.69 -10.13
C SER A 22 8.14 -17.18 -11.57
N ASP A 23 6.94 -17.18 -12.17
CA ASP A 23 6.73 -17.63 -13.55
C ASP A 23 7.46 -16.71 -14.54
N PRO A 24 8.44 -17.18 -15.33
CA PRO A 24 9.18 -16.33 -16.25
C PRO A 24 8.34 -15.82 -17.43
N GLU A 25 7.22 -16.47 -17.75
CA GLU A 25 6.37 -16.08 -18.87
C GLU A 25 5.78 -14.69 -18.65
N GLN A 26 5.81 -13.87 -19.70
CA GLN A 26 5.25 -12.52 -19.67
C GLN A 26 3.82 -12.61 -20.16
N ASN A 27 2.88 -12.11 -19.37
CA ASN A 27 1.46 -12.16 -19.71
C ASN A 27 0.71 -10.94 -19.15
N ASP A 28 -0.60 -10.99 -19.27
CA ASP A 28 -1.52 -9.95 -18.82
C ASP A 28 -1.62 -9.79 -17.28
N GLU A 29 -1.16 -10.80 -16.53
CA GLU A 29 -1.14 -10.79 -15.07
C GLU A 29 0.20 -10.34 -14.50
N HIS A 30 1.32 -10.56 -15.19
CA HIS A 30 2.64 -10.20 -14.69
C HIS A 30 3.71 -9.95 -15.77
N ILE A 31 4.58 -8.99 -15.46
CA ILE A 31 5.74 -8.58 -16.25
C ILE A 31 7.02 -8.63 -15.39
N GLY A 32 8.16 -8.92 -16.01
CA GLY A 32 9.44 -9.14 -15.38
C GLY A 32 9.60 -10.57 -14.84
N HIS A 33 10.76 -10.90 -14.31
CA HIS A 33 11.06 -12.18 -13.66
C HIS A 33 12.18 -11.96 -12.64
N LEU A 34 12.32 -12.91 -11.71
CA LEU A 34 13.33 -12.88 -10.65
C LEU A 34 14.33 -14.01 -10.88
N ASP A 35 15.60 -13.67 -11.11
CA ASP A 35 16.69 -14.61 -11.36
C ASP A 35 17.11 -15.29 -10.05
N ASP A 36 17.36 -14.49 -9.02
CA ASP A 36 17.77 -14.97 -7.70
C ASP A 36 16.57 -14.95 -6.74
N ARG A 37 15.90 -16.11 -6.63
CA ARG A 37 14.74 -16.28 -5.74
C ARG A 37 15.11 -16.41 -4.26
N SER A 38 16.40 -16.51 -3.93
CA SER A 38 16.84 -16.57 -2.54
C SER A 38 16.85 -15.20 -1.87
N LYS A 39 16.87 -14.12 -2.65
CA LYS A 39 16.82 -12.76 -2.14
C LYS A 39 15.47 -12.46 -1.48
N PRO A 40 15.47 -11.70 -0.38
CA PRO A 40 14.25 -11.14 0.18
C PRO A 40 13.49 -10.29 -0.85
N ILE A 41 12.18 -10.17 -0.65
CA ILE A 41 11.32 -9.39 -1.55
C ILE A 41 10.97 -8.05 -0.90
N LEU A 42 11.30 -6.97 -1.59
CA LEU A 42 10.74 -5.65 -1.34
C LEU A 42 9.39 -5.57 -2.05
N PHE A 43 8.30 -5.46 -1.29
CA PHE A 43 6.94 -5.57 -1.79
C PHE A 43 6.18 -4.26 -1.70
N SER A 44 5.43 -3.90 -2.74
CA SER A 44 4.42 -2.84 -2.66
C SER A 44 3.13 -3.28 -3.35
N MET A 45 2.00 -2.82 -2.83
CA MET A 45 0.68 -3.08 -3.42
C MET A 45 -0.20 -1.85 -3.26
N ALA A 46 -0.65 -1.29 -4.37
CA ALA A 46 -1.54 -0.14 -4.41
C ALA A 46 -2.27 -0.04 -5.76
N ARG A 47 -3.16 0.94 -5.88
CA ARG A 47 -3.59 1.38 -7.22
C ARG A 47 -2.41 2.06 -7.92
N LEU A 48 -2.43 2.02 -9.25
CA LEU A 48 -1.44 2.71 -10.06
C LEU A 48 -1.98 4.10 -10.42
N ASP A 49 -1.67 5.08 -9.58
CA ASP A 49 -2.00 6.49 -9.80
C ASP A 49 -0.81 7.36 -9.35
N ARG A 50 -0.81 8.63 -9.78
CA ARG A 50 0.32 9.55 -9.54
C ARG A 50 0.60 9.76 -8.06
N VAL A 51 -0.44 9.76 -7.22
CA VAL A 51 -0.32 10.01 -5.78
C VAL A 51 0.31 8.80 -5.07
N LYS A 52 -0.03 7.57 -5.49
CA LYS A 52 0.56 6.34 -4.95
C LYS A 52 2.03 6.17 -5.31
N ASN A 53 2.50 6.82 -6.39
CA ASN A 53 3.93 6.96 -6.70
C ASN A 53 4.69 5.62 -6.76
N ILE A 54 4.04 4.58 -7.29
CA ILE A 54 4.67 3.26 -7.48
C ILE A 54 5.82 3.36 -8.48
N THR A 55 5.67 4.14 -9.56
CA THR A 55 6.74 4.37 -10.54
C THR A 55 7.95 5.06 -9.91
N GLY A 56 7.75 5.97 -8.95
CA GLY A 56 8.84 6.61 -8.21
C GLY A 56 9.62 5.63 -7.34
N LEU A 57 8.95 4.67 -6.71
CA LEU A 57 9.63 3.57 -6.00
C LEU A 57 10.48 2.73 -6.95
N VAL A 58 9.94 2.36 -8.12
CA VAL A 58 10.71 1.56 -9.08
C VAL A 58 11.92 2.33 -9.59
N GLU A 59 11.79 3.62 -9.88
CA GLU A 59 12.91 4.46 -10.27
C GLU A 59 13.99 4.56 -9.16
N ALA A 60 13.58 4.77 -7.91
CA ALA A 60 14.49 4.82 -6.76
C ALA A 60 15.25 3.50 -6.57
N TYR A 61 14.54 2.37 -6.67
CA TYR A 61 15.14 1.03 -6.65
C TYR A 61 16.11 0.83 -7.81
N ALA A 62 15.70 1.22 -9.02
CA ALA A 62 16.49 1.05 -10.23
C ALA A 62 17.85 1.77 -10.19
N LYS A 63 17.89 2.97 -9.59
CA LYS A 63 19.10 3.80 -9.43
C LYS A 63 20.02 3.31 -8.31
N ASN A 64 19.52 2.54 -7.36
CA ASN A 64 20.28 2.11 -6.19
C ASN A 64 20.84 0.68 -6.38
N ALA A 65 22.07 0.59 -6.87
CA ALA A 65 22.75 -0.71 -7.10
C ALA A 65 22.85 -1.55 -5.81
N ARG A 66 23.12 -0.92 -4.67
CA ARG A 66 23.21 -1.59 -3.36
C ARG A 66 21.90 -2.28 -2.99
N LEU A 67 20.78 -1.56 -3.15
CA LEU A 67 19.45 -2.12 -2.87
C LEU A 67 19.12 -3.29 -3.83
N ARG A 68 19.43 -3.15 -5.12
CA ARG A 68 19.25 -4.20 -6.15
C ARG A 68 20.06 -5.47 -5.88
N GLU A 69 21.23 -5.34 -5.28
CA GLU A 69 22.04 -6.49 -4.88
C GLU A 69 21.40 -7.25 -3.70
N LEU A 70 20.75 -6.54 -2.78
CA LEU A 70 20.22 -7.11 -1.54
C LEU A 70 18.85 -7.78 -1.72
N VAL A 71 17.95 -7.21 -2.53
CA VAL A 71 16.55 -7.64 -2.61
C VAL A 71 16.02 -7.66 -4.04
N ASN A 72 14.93 -8.39 -4.25
CA ASN A 72 14.10 -8.28 -5.45
C ASN A 72 12.95 -7.30 -5.22
N LEU A 73 12.53 -6.55 -6.25
CA LEU A 73 11.37 -5.66 -6.16
C LEU A 73 10.13 -6.33 -6.78
N VAL A 74 9.06 -6.44 -6.00
CA VAL A 74 7.76 -6.93 -6.45
C VAL A 74 6.70 -5.85 -6.22
N VAL A 75 6.04 -5.40 -7.28
CA VAL A 75 4.97 -4.39 -7.22
C VAL A 75 3.66 -4.96 -7.75
N VAL A 76 2.59 -4.85 -6.97
CA VAL A 76 1.23 -5.16 -7.40
C VAL A 76 0.48 -3.85 -7.62
N ALA A 77 0.31 -3.43 -8.88
CA ALA A 77 -0.31 -2.15 -9.17
C ALA A 77 -0.92 -2.08 -10.57
N GLY A 78 -2.18 -1.62 -10.65
CA GLY A 78 -2.86 -1.31 -11.91
C GLY A 78 -2.94 -2.47 -12.90
N TYR A 79 -3.25 -2.15 -14.16
CA TYR A 79 -3.04 -3.07 -15.28
C TYR A 79 -1.65 -2.89 -15.88
N ASN A 80 -1.17 -3.89 -16.61
CA ASN A 80 0.11 -3.84 -17.29
C ASN A 80 0.03 -3.41 -18.78
N ASP A 81 -1.18 -3.22 -19.32
CA ASP A 81 -1.44 -2.73 -20.68
C ASP A 81 -2.35 -1.50 -20.62
N VAL A 82 -1.93 -0.42 -21.29
CA VAL A 82 -2.68 0.83 -21.44
C VAL A 82 -4.08 0.61 -22.00
N LYS A 83 -4.27 -0.40 -22.86
CA LYS A 83 -5.56 -0.70 -23.50
C LYS A 83 -6.63 -1.19 -22.52
N LYS A 84 -6.22 -1.64 -21.34
CA LYS A 84 -7.12 -2.15 -20.29
C LYS A 84 -7.60 -1.07 -19.33
N SER A 85 -6.96 0.10 -19.34
CA SER A 85 -7.37 1.22 -18.50
C SER A 85 -8.17 2.25 -19.31
N LYS A 86 -9.17 2.83 -18.66
CA LYS A 86 -9.89 4.03 -19.13
C LYS A 86 -9.49 5.27 -18.32
N ASP A 87 -8.64 5.11 -17.31
CA ASP A 87 -8.19 6.18 -16.43
C ASP A 87 -6.90 6.82 -16.96
N ARG A 88 -6.91 8.15 -17.10
CA ARG A 88 -5.80 8.87 -17.72
C ARG A 88 -4.54 8.87 -16.85
N GLU A 89 -4.68 8.87 -15.54
CA GLU A 89 -3.52 8.82 -14.64
C GLU A 89 -2.89 7.42 -14.66
N GLU A 90 -3.71 6.38 -14.60
CA GLU A 90 -3.24 5.00 -14.70
C GLU A 90 -2.53 4.73 -16.03
N ILE A 91 -3.09 5.18 -17.17
CA ILE A 91 -2.43 5.04 -18.49
C ILE A 91 -1.04 5.68 -18.49
N ALA A 92 -0.91 6.91 -17.99
CA ALA A 92 0.37 7.61 -17.95
C ALA A 92 1.39 6.90 -17.05
N GLU A 93 0.95 6.37 -15.90
CA GLU A 93 1.82 5.61 -14.99
C GLU A 93 2.20 4.24 -15.58
N ILE A 94 1.33 3.59 -16.37
CA ILE A 94 1.66 2.36 -17.12
C ILE A 94 2.78 2.63 -18.12
N GLU A 95 2.66 3.68 -18.93
CA GLU A 95 3.67 4.07 -19.91
C GLU A 95 5.03 4.34 -19.25
N LYS A 96 5.02 5.12 -18.16
CA LYS A 96 6.21 5.39 -17.36
C LYS A 96 6.81 4.11 -16.77
N MET A 97 5.97 3.18 -16.33
CA MET A 97 6.46 1.91 -15.78
C MET A 97 7.21 1.09 -16.85
N HIS A 98 6.65 0.97 -18.05
CA HIS A 98 7.32 0.30 -19.18
C HIS A 98 8.64 0.99 -19.56
N GLU A 99 8.66 2.32 -19.58
CA GLU A 99 9.87 3.10 -19.85
C GLU A 99 10.98 2.82 -18.82
N LEU A 100 10.65 2.81 -17.53
CA LEU A 100 11.60 2.53 -16.45
C LEU A 100 12.17 1.12 -16.54
N ILE A 101 11.32 0.12 -16.80
CA ILE A 101 11.74 -1.29 -16.96
C ILE A 101 12.80 -1.40 -18.07
N LYS A 102 12.53 -0.76 -19.21
CA LYS A 102 13.44 -0.77 -20.38
C LYS A 102 14.71 0.01 -20.12
N THR A 103 14.60 1.21 -19.54
CA THR A 103 15.73 2.13 -19.33
C THR A 103 16.76 1.56 -18.36
N TYR A 104 16.31 0.94 -17.27
CA TYR A 104 17.18 0.44 -16.21
C TYR A 104 17.46 -1.07 -16.27
N ASN A 105 16.97 -1.74 -17.32
CA ASN A 105 17.06 -3.18 -17.54
C ASN A 105 16.74 -3.97 -16.25
N LEU A 106 15.49 -3.87 -15.81
CA LEU A 106 15.04 -4.38 -14.50
C LEU A 106 14.73 -5.89 -14.49
N PHE A 107 14.70 -6.54 -15.65
CA PHE A 107 14.49 -7.98 -15.74
C PHE A 107 15.56 -8.75 -14.95
N GLY A 108 15.14 -9.84 -14.29
CA GLY A 108 15.94 -10.61 -13.35
C GLY A 108 15.84 -10.14 -11.89
N GLN A 109 15.38 -8.92 -11.63
CA GLN A 109 15.35 -8.31 -10.28
C GLN A 109 14.03 -7.63 -9.94
N PHE A 110 13.08 -7.62 -10.88
CA PHE A 110 11.82 -6.90 -10.79
C PHE A 110 10.66 -7.73 -11.31
N ARG A 111 9.54 -7.65 -10.58
CA ARG A 111 8.27 -8.29 -10.94
C ARG A 111 7.14 -7.28 -10.75
N TRP A 112 6.44 -6.97 -11.83
CA TRP A 112 5.21 -6.20 -11.81
C TRP A 112 4.03 -7.13 -12.00
N ILE A 113 3.10 -7.13 -11.05
CA ILE A 113 1.90 -7.94 -11.03
C ILE A 113 0.68 -7.01 -11.18
N SER A 114 -0.24 -7.36 -12.06
CA SER A 114 -1.51 -6.66 -12.25
C SER A 114 -2.38 -6.73 -11.00
N ALA A 115 -3.31 -5.78 -10.85
CA ALA A 115 -4.14 -5.60 -9.67
C ALA A 115 -4.82 -6.90 -9.19
N GLN A 116 -4.75 -7.16 -7.89
CA GLN A 116 -5.22 -8.40 -7.27
C GLN A 116 -6.52 -8.16 -6.50
N THR A 117 -7.61 -8.83 -6.89
CA THR A 117 -8.95 -8.61 -6.30
C THR A 117 -9.31 -9.58 -5.17
N ASN A 118 -8.64 -10.74 -5.11
CA ASN A 118 -8.92 -11.75 -4.11
C ASN A 118 -8.22 -11.44 -2.78
N ARG A 119 -8.97 -10.91 -1.81
CA ARG A 119 -8.45 -10.52 -0.49
C ARG A 119 -7.82 -11.66 0.31
N ALA A 120 -8.34 -12.89 0.16
CA ALA A 120 -7.78 -14.04 0.85
C ALA A 120 -6.39 -14.38 0.30
N ARG A 121 -6.23 -14.36 -1.03
CA ARG A 121 -4.94 -14.49 -1.71
C ARG A 121 -3.99 -13.36 -1.35
N ASN A 122 -4.46 -12.10 -1.33
CA ASN A 122 -3.63 -10.94 -0.97
C ASN A 122 -3.09 -11.02 0.46
N GLY A 123 -3.95 -11.43 1.41
CA GLY A 123 -3.51 -11.64 2.78
C GLY A 123 -2.43 -12.72 2.88
N GLU A 124 -2.56 -13.79 2.09
CA GLU A 124 -1.54 -14.85 2.06
C GLU A 124 -0.27 -14.41 1.34
N LEU A 125 -0.37 -13.58 0.30
CA LEU A 125 0.77 -12.96 -0.39
C LEU A 125 1.62 -12.15 0.60
N TYR A 126 1.03 -11.27 1.41
CA TYR A 126 1.78 -10.55 2.45
C TYR A 126 2.56 -11.48 3.38
N ARG A 127 1.95 -12.58 3.81
CA ARG A 127 2.61 -13.57 4.69
C ARG A 127 3.65 -14.41 3.96
N TYR A 128 3.46 -14.65 2.66
CA TYR A 128 4.45 -15.31 1.80
C TYR A 128 5.71 -14.45 1.66
N ILE A 129 5.55 -13.14 1.43
CA ILE A 129 6.66 -12.18 1.42
C ILE A 129 7.35 -12.12 2.80
N ALA A 130 6.59 -12.20 3.90
CA ALA A 130 7.18 -12.26 5.23
C ALA A 130 8.01 -13.54 5.45
N ASP A 131 7.63 -14.68 4.85
CA ASP A 131 8.45 -15.91 4.91
C ASP A 131 9.81 -15.75 4.20
N THR A 132 9.93 -14.86 3.21
CA THR A 132 11.21 -14.53 2.55
C THR A 132 12.03 -13.48 3.30
N HIS A 133 11.62 -13.10 4.52
CA HIS A 133 12.21 -11.97 5.28
C HIS A 133 12.24 -10.68 4.45
N GLY A 134 11.23 -10.48 3.62
CA GLY A 134 11.04 -9.26 2.83
C GLY A 134 10.57 -8.06 3.65
N ALA A 135 10.20 -6.98 2.97
CA ALA A 135 9.60 -5.79 3.60
C ALA A 135 8.51 -5.18 2.71
N PHE A 136 7.59 -4.44 3.31
CA PHE A 136 6.59 -3.65 2.58
C PHE A 136 7.03 -2.20 2.43
N VAL A 137 6.74 -1.59 1.27
CA VAL A 137 6.99 -0.16 1.03
C VAL A 137 5.72 0.52 0.53
N GLN A 138 5.37 1.66 1.14
CA GLN A 138 4.32 2.57 0.67
C GLN A 138 4.93 3.93 0.28
N PRO A 139 5.24 4.17 -1.00
CA PRO A 139 6.02 5.32 -1.47
C PRO A 139 5.17 6.55 -1.85
N ALA A 140 3.89 6.58 -1.46
CA ALA A 140 2.95 7.61 -1.90
C ALA A 140 3.41 9.03 -1.55
N PHE A 141 3.19 10.00 -2.45
CA PHE A 141 3.43 11.43 -2.14
C PHE A 141 2.58 11.90 -0.97
N TYR A 142 1.38 11.35 -0.84
CA TYR A 142 0.51 11.54 0.31
C TYR A 142 -0.37 10.30 0.48
N GLU A 143 -0.50 9.80 1.71
CA GLU A 143 -1.39 8.69 2.02
C GLU A 143 -2.33 9.09 3.16
N ALA A 144 -3.64 9.16 2.89
CA ALA A 144 -4.59 9.66 3.88
C ALA A 144 -4.66 8.78 5.14
N PHE A 145 -4.61 7.45 4.96
CA PHE A 145 -4.56 6.49 6.07
C PHE A 145 -3.53 5.40 5.84
N GLY A 146 -3.67 4.63 4.75
CA GLY A 146 -2.76 3.53 4.43
C GLY A 146 -3.21 2.19 5.02
N LEU A 147 -4.36 1.68 4.58
CA LEU A 147 -4.81 0.33 4.98
C LEU A 147 -3.77 -0.74 4.65
N THR A 148 -3.06 -0.61 3.54
CA THR A 148 -1.99 -1.54 3.14
C THR A 148 -0.81 -1.56 4.11
N VAL A 149 -0.53 -0.44 4.78
CA VAL A 149 0.46 -0.36 5.89
C VAL A 149 -0.03 -1.19 7.07
N VAL A 150 -1.29 -1.01 7.47
CA VAL A 150 -1.90 -1.82 8.55
C VAL A 150 -1.94 -3.30 8.18
N GLU A 151 -2.28 -3.65 6.95
CA GLU A 151 -2.32 -5.03 6.46
C GLU A 151 -0.94 -5.70 6.49
N ALA A 152 0.10 -5.00 6.02
CA ALA A 152 1.48 -5.46 6.05
C ALA A 152 1.96 -5.70 7.49
N MET A 153 1.79 -4.70 8.36
CA MET A 153 2.16 -4.80 9.79
C MET A 153 1.37 -5.91 10.50
N THR A 154 0.08 -6.08 10.19
CA THR A 154 -0.77 -7.17 10.73
C THR A 154 -0.31 -8.56 10.30
N CYS A 155 0.36 -8.66 9.15
CA CYS A 155 0.96 -9.89 8.65
C CYS A 155 2.38 -10.12 9.22
N GLY A 156 2.92 -9.17 9.99
CA GLY A 156 4.28 -9.22 10.54
C GLY A 156 5.35 -8.87 9.50
N LEU A 157 5.01 -8.09 8.49
CA LEU A 157 5.96 -7.63 7.48
C LEU A 157 6.52 -6.26 7.88
N PRO A 158 7.84 -6.11 8.12
CA PRO A 158 8.47 -4.82 8.35
C PRO A 158 8.08 -3.83 7.26
N THR A 159 7.71 -2.62 7.66
CA THR A 159 7.06 -1.66 6.75
C THR A 159 7.79 -0.33 6.71
N PHE A 160 8.07 0.14 5.50
CA PHE A 160 8.52 1.48 5.16
C PHE A 160 7.33 2.24 4.56
N ALA A 161 6.97 3.40 5.10
CA ALA A 161 5.85 4.16 4.56
C ALA A 161 6.15 5.65 4.51
N THR A 162 5.48 6.34 3.59
CA THR A 162 5.54 7.80 3.48
C THR A 162 5.29 8.49 4.82
N VAL A 163 6.09 9.52 5.12
CA VAL A 163 5.87 10.40 6.28
C VAL A 163 4.72 11.39 6.05
N HIS A 164 4.18 11.47 4.83
CA HIS A 164 3.13 12.43 4.49
C HIS A 164 1.74 11.79 4.60
N GLY A 165 1.04 12.11 5.69
CA GLY A 165 -0.35 11.70 5.95
C GLY A 165 -0.48 10.67 7.08
N GLY A 166 -1.46 9.77 6.96
CA GLY A 166 -1.82 8.79 7.98
C GLY A 166 -0.70 7.85 8.43
N PRO A 167 0.17 7.31 7.55
CA PRO A 167 1.24 6.41 7.97
C PRO A 167 2.25 7.03 8.95
N ALA A 168 2.36 8.37 8.96
CA ALA A 168 3.17 9.11 9.93
C ALA A 168 2.74 8.84 11.38
N GLU A 169 1.44 8.65 11.62
CA GLU A 169 0.88 8.31 12.93
C GLU A 169 0.92 6.80 13.18
N ILE A 170 0.71 5.99 12.14
CA ILE A 170 0.63 4.52 12.27
C ILE A 170 1.97 3.94 12.73
N ILE A 171 3.06 4.38 12.11
CA ILE A 171 4.42 3.88 12.35
C ILE A 171 5.15 4.77 13.36
N GLU A 172 5.81 4.14 14.32
CA GLU A 172 6.84 4.77 15.15
C GLU A 172 8.22 4.47 14.51
N HIS A 173 8.84 5.51 13.94
CA HIS A 173 10.07 5.39 13.16
C HIS A 173 11.19 4.68 13.93
N GLY A 174 11.78 3.64 13.33
CA GLY A 174 12.86 2.85 13.92
C GLY A 174 12.40 1.86 15.00
N ILE A 175 11.11 1.84 15.34
CA ILE A 175 10.54 0.96 16.37
C ILE A 175 9.58 -0.03 15.70
N SER A 176 8.46 0.44 15.19
CA SER A 176 7.41 -0.42 14.61
C SER A 176 7.44 -0.47 13.07
N GLY A 177 8.43 0.18 12.47
CA GLY A 177 8.59 0.38 11.03
C GLY A 177 9.42 1.64 10.76
N PHE A 178 9.47 2.07 9.51
CA PHE A 178 10.27 3.22 9.10
C PHE A 178 9.45 4.21 8.27
N HIS A 179 9.76 5.49 8.45
CA HIS A 179 9.25 6.55 7.59
C HIS A 179 10.22 6.82 6.46
N ILE A 180 9.68 7.01 5.27
CA ILE A 180 10.41 7.47 4.08
C ILE A 180 9.79 8.76 3.57
N ASP A 181 10.62 9.63 2.97
CA ASP A 181 10.14 10.84 2.30
C ASP A 181 10.13 10.60 0.78
N PRO A 182 8.96 10.56 0.11
CA PRO A 182 8.85 10.35 -1.33
C PRO A 182 9.50 11.46 -2.17
N TYR A 183 9.77 12.64 -1.59
CA TYR A 183 10.49 13.73 -2.25
C TYR A 183 12.02 13.55 -2.21
N HIS A 184 12.52 12.58 -1.43
CA HIS A 184 13.94 12.24 -1.31
C HIS A 184 14.15 10.73 -1.62
N PRO A 185 13.86 10.27 -2.85
CA PRO A 185 13.85 8.85 -3.21
C PRO A 185 15.18 8.14 -2.97
N ASP A 186 16.32 8.81 -3.17
CA ASP A 186 17.65 8.22 -2.91
C ASP A 186 17.87 7.93 -1.43
N GLN A 187 17.39 8.80 -0.54
CA GLN A 187 17.47 8.58 0.91
C GLN A 187 16.55 7.43 1.33
N ALA A 188 15.35 7.35 0.76
CA ALA A 188 14.43 6.25 1.00
C ALA A 188 15.04 4.90 0.56
N ALA A 189 15.63 4.83 -0.64
CA ALA A 189 16.29 3.63 -1.14
C ALA A 189 17.51 3.24 -0.27
N ASN A 190 18.28 4.23 0.19
CA ASN A 190 19.41 3.98 1.09
C ASN A 190 18.97 3.45 2.46
N LEU A 191 17.92 4.02 3.06
CA LEU A 191 17.37 3.54 4.32
C LEU A 191 16.89 2.08 4.23
N ILE A 192 16.22 1.74 3.12
CA ILE A 192 15.77 0.36 2.87
C ILE A 192 16.98 -0.57 2.73
N ALA A 193 18.01 -0.17 1.98
CA ALA A 193 19.22 -0.96 1.83
C ALA A 193 19.94 -1.16 3.18
N ASP A 194 20.08 -0.11 4.00
CA ASP A 194 20.69 -0.19 5.33
C ASP A 194 19.96 -1.20 6.23
N PHE A 195 18.63 -1.22 6.18
CA PHE A 195 17.82 -2.22 6.91
C PHE A 195 18.13 -3.65 6.48
N PHE A 196 18.20 -3.93 5.17
CA PHE A 196 18.52 -5.28 4.69
C PHE A 196 19.98 -5.67 4.97
N GLU A 197 20.92 -4.74 4.95
CA GLU A 197 22.30 -4.98 5.37
C GLU A 197 22.37 -5.35 6.85
N GLN A 198 21.64 -4.64 7.71
CA GLN A 198 21.54 -4.96 9.14
C GLN A 198 20.89 -6.34 9.35
N CYS A 199 19.83 -6.67 8.62
CA CYS A 199 19.21 -7.99 8.70
C CYS A 199 20.14 -9.13 8.24
N LYS A 200 21.05 -8.86 7.29
CA LYS A 200 22.06 -9.83 6.85
C LYS A 200 23.14 -10.05 7.92
N GLN A 201 23.47 -9.03 8.69
CA GLN A 201 24.43 -9.11 9.80
C GLN A 201 23.81 -9.73 11.06
N ASP A 202 22.58 -9.34 11.38
CA ASP A 202 21.78 -9.88 12.48
C ASP A 202 20.35 -10.19 12.02
N PRO A 203 20.04 -11.46 11.73
CA PRO A 203 18.70 -11.88 11.34
C PRO A 203 17.61 -11.57 12.39
N ASN A 204 17.98 -11.38 13.66
CA ASN A 204 17.01 -11.03 14.70
C ASN A 204 16.47 -9.61 14.53
N HIS A 205 17.21 -8.72 13.86
CA HIS A 205 16.75 -7.34 13.62
C HIS A 205 15.41 -7.32 12.86
N TRP A 206 15.27 -8.15 11.84
CA TRP A 206 14.03 -8.28 11.08
C TRP A 206 12.87 -8.74 11.97
N VAL A 207 13.12 -9.74 12.82
CA VAL A 207 12.13 -10.33 13.74
C VAL A 207 11.70 -9.31 14.80
N GLU A 208 12.63 -8.50 15.30
CA GLU A 208 12.32 -7.44 16.25
C GLU A 208 11.38 -6.41 15.63
N VAL A 209 11.72 -5.87 14.46
CA VAL A 209 10.88 -4.87 13.77
C VAL A 209 9.51 -5.45 13.43
N SER A 210 9.45 -6.70 12.98
CA SER A 210 8.21 -7.44 12.73
C SER A 210 7.31 -7.51 13.98
N ASN A 211 7.88 -7.93 15.12
CA ASN A 211 7.14 -8.05 16.38
C ASN A 211 6.66 -6.70 16.92
N ARG A 212 7.49 -5.65 16.82
CA ARG A 212 7.11 -4.28 17.19
C ARG A 212 5.99 -3.74 16.30
N GLY A 213 6.03 -4.05 14.99
CA GLY A 213 4.95 -3.74 14.05
C GLY A 213 3.62 -4.41 14.44
N LEU A 214 3.66 -5.70 14.79
CA LEU A 214 2.48 -6.43 15.26
C LEU A 214 1.92 -5.86 16.56
N GLN A 215 2.79 -5.59 17.53
CA GLN A 215 2.40 -4.98 18.81
C GLN A 215 1.69 -3.64 18.57
N ARG A 216 2.25 -2.78 17.72
CA ARG A 216 1.65 -1.49 17.35
C ARG A 216 0.22 -1.63 16.82
N ILE A 217 -0.02 -2.60 15.93
CA ILE A 217 -1.36 -2.85 15.39
C ILE A 217 -2.33 -3.31 16.47
N TYR A 218 -1.94 -4.26 17.32
CA TYR A 218 -2.83 -4.80 18.35
C TYR A 218 -3.21 -3.76 19.41
N GLU A 219 -2.32 -2.81 19.70
CA GLU A 219 -2.58 -1.75 20.68
C GLU A 219 -3.47 -0.62 20.15
N LYS A 220 -3.44 -0.32 18.84
CA LYS A 220 -4.05 0.89 18.28
C LYS A 220 -5.08 0.65 17.19
N TYR A 221 -4.87 -0.34 16.32
CA TYR A 221 -5.57 -0.45 15.03
C TYR A 221 -6.36 -1.76 14.93
N THR A 222 -7.30 -1.97 15.85
CA THR A 222 -8.20 -3.13 15.84
C THR A 222 -9.68 -2.74 15.75
N TRP A 223 -10.48 -3.58 15.09
CA TRP A 223 -11.93 -3.38 14.98
C TRP A 223 -12.65 -3.38 16.32
N LYS A 224 -12.10 -4.07 17.32
CA LYS A 224 -12.65 -4.09 18.69
C LYS A 224 -12.56 -2.71 19.34
N ILE A 225 -11.36 -2.10 19.31
CA ILE A 225 -11.16 -0.75 19.87
C ILE A 225 -12.01 0.26 19.10
N TYR A 226 -12.11 0.12 17.78
CA TYR A 226 -12.95 0.97 16.94
C TYR A 226 -14.43 0.88 17.31
N SER A 227 -14.99 -0.33 17.42
CA SER A 227 -16.42 -0.53 17.69
C SER A 227 -16.82 -0.02 19.08
N GLU A 228 -16.01 -0.27 20.11
CA GLU A 228 -16.24 0.22 21.47
C GLU A 228 -16.31 1.75 21.52
N ARG A 229 -15.37 2.43 20.83
CA ARG A 229 -15.37 3.90 20.71
C ARG A 229 -16.57 4.42 19.94
N LEU A 230 -16.89 3.81 18.79
CA LEU A 230 -18.02 4.23 17.95
C LEU A 230 -19.35 4.14 18.71
N MET A 231 -19.58 3.03 19.44
CA MET A 231 -20.80 2.85 20.23
C MET A 231 -20.92 3.90 21.35
N THR A 232 -19.81 4.22 22.01
CA THR A 232 -19.77 5.28 23.03
C THR A 232 -20.12 6.64 22.43
N LEU A 233 -19.47 7.01 21.32
CA LEU A 233 -19.72 8.30 20.65
C LEU A 233 -21.16 8.38 20.13
N ALA A 234 -21.70 7.30 19.56
CA ALA A 234 -23.08 7.25 19.09
C ALA A 234 -24.09 7.54 20.22
N GLY A 235 -23.86 6.98 21.41
CA GLY A 235 -24.67 7.26 22.60
C GLY A 235 -24.57 8.72 23.05
N VAL A 236 -23.33 9.21 23.22
CA VAL A 236 -23.07 10.59 23.69
C VAL A 236 -23.63 11.63 22.72
N TYR A 237 -23.32 11.51 21.42
CA TYR A 237 -23.81 12.46 20.41
C TYR A 237 -25.31 12.30 20.13
N GLY A 238 -25.88 11.11 20.34
CA GLY A 238 -27.32 10.89 20.29
C GLY A 238 -28.05 11.74 21.34
N PHE A 239 -27.58 11.69 22.59
CA PHE A 239 -28.11 12.53 23.66
C PHE A 239 -27.85 14.02 23.42
N TRP A 240 -26.61 14.40 23.07
CA TRP A 240 -26.25 15.79 22.81
C TRP A 240 -27.09 16.41 21.69
N LYS A 241 -27.38 15.65 20.63
CA LYS A 241 -28.24 16.08 19.52
C LYS A 241 -29.66 16.45 19.98
N TYR A 242 -30.19 15.77 20.99
CA TYR A 242 -31.50 16.11 21.57
C TYR A 242 -31.42 17.42 22.36
N VAL A 243 -30.39 17.55 23.22
CA VAL A 243 -30.17 18.72 24.07
C VAL A 243 -29.91 19.99 23.26
N SER A 244 -29.01 19.93 22.27
CA SER A 244 -28.57 21.11 21.49
C SER A 244 -29.48 21.42 20.29
N LYS A 245 -30.71 20.86 20.23
CA LYS A 245 -31.53 20.88 19.01
C LYS A 245 -31.97 22.28 18.61
N LEU A 246 -32.33 23.13 19.58
CA LEU A 246 -32.81 24.48 19.32
C LEU A 246 -31.70 25.38 18.76
N GLU A 247 -30.50 25.30 19.35
CA GLU A 247 -29.33 26.09 18.94
C GLU A 247 -28.83 25.72 17.53
N ARG A 248 -28.97 24.46 17.10
CA ARG A 248 -28.53 24.02 15.77
C ARG A 248 -29.48 24.40 14.63
N ARG A 249 -30.64 25.02 14.92
CA ARG A 249 -31.67 25.31 13.91
C ARG A 249 -31.20 26.32 12.87
N GLU A 250 -30.48 27.35 13.28
CA GLU A 250 -29.99 28.42 12.40
C GLU A 250 -28.89 27.89 11.47
N THR A 251 -27.90 27.18 12.03
CA THR A 251 -26.85 26.51 11.25
C THR A 251 -27.45 25.54 10.24
N ARG A 252 -28.49 24.79 10.63
CA ARG A 252 -29.19 23.89 9.71
C ARG A 252 -29.78 24.64 8.52
N ARG A 253 -30.46 25.77 8.73
CA ARG A 253 -31.02 26.57 7.63
C ARG A 253 -29.94 27.16 6.74
N TYR A 254 -28.82 27.59 7.32
CA TYR A 254 -27.67 28.07 6.55
C TYR A 254 -27.09 26.98 5.64
N LEU A 255 -26.91 25.75 6.16
CA LEU A 255 -26.42 24.62 5.37
C LEU A 255 -27.41 24.20 4.28
N GLU A 256 -28.71 24.22 4.56
CA GLU A 256 -29.76 23.98 3.55
C GLU A 256 -29.67 25.01 2.42
N MET A 257 -29.53 26.30 2.76
CA MET A 257 -29.35 27.38 1.78
C MET A 257 -28.05 27.18 0.97
N PHE A 258 -26.93 26.87 1.63
CA PHE A 258 -25.65 26.61 0.96
C PHE A 258 -25.74 25.44 -0.03
N TYR A 259 -26.38 24.35 0.37
CA TYR A 259 -26.61 23.20 -0.51
C TYR A 259 -27.46 23.59 -1.73
N ILE A 260 -28.59 24.26 -1.50
CA ILE A 260 -29.56 24.59 -2.55
C ILE A 260 -28.99 25.62 -3.53
N LEU A 261 -28.38 26.69 -3.01
CA LEU A 261 -28.00 27.86 -3.83
C LEU A 261 -26.57 27.77 -4.37
N LYS A 262 -25.68 26.99 -3.75
CA LYS A 262 -24.28 26.88 -4.19
C LYS A 262 -23.92 25.49 -4.68
N PHE A 263 -24.04 24.48 -3.83
CA PHE A 263 -23.56 23.13 -4.16
C PHE A 263 -24.32 22.54 -5.35
N ARG A 264 -25.66 22.66 -5.35
CA ARG A 264 -26.50 22.11 -6.43
C ARG A 264 -26.21 22.75 -7.78
N GLU A 265 -25.94 24.05 -7.83
CA GLU A 265 -25.60 24.74 -9.08
C GLU A 265 -24.23 24.31 -9.61
N LEU A 266 -23.23 24.16 -8.74
CA LEU A 266 -21.94 23.60 -9.13
C LEU A 266 -22.05 22.15 -9.63
N ALA A 267 -22.88 21.33 -8.99
CA ALA A 267 -23.07 19.95 -9.42
C ALA A 267 -23.68 19.86 -10.83
N LYS A 268 -24.58 20.79 -11.20
CA LYS A 268 -25.15 20.85 -12.55
C LYS A 268 -24.14 21.23 -13.64
N THR A 269 -23.04 21.91 -13.30
CA THR A 269 -22.00 22.26 -14.29
C THR A 269 -21.08 21.09 -14.61
N VAL A 270 -21.13 20.01 -13.84
CA VAL A 270 -20.36 18.79 -14.12
C VAL A 270 -21.05 18.03 -15.27
N PRO A 271 -20.36 17.77 -16.39
CA PRO A 271 -20.94 17.01 -17.50
C PRO A 271 -21.41 15.62 -17.04
N LEU A 272 -22.60 15.22 -17.48
CA LEU A 272 -23.10 13.87 -17.26
C LEU A 272 -22.27 12.86 -18.07
N ALA A 273 -22.11 11.66 -17.52
CA ALA A 273 -21.54 10.54 -18.28
C ALA A 273 -22.44 10.26 -19.50
N VAL A 274 -21.82 10.06 -20.65
CA VAL A 274 -22.50 9.65 -21.88
C VAL A 274 -22.18 8.18 -22.08
N ASP A 275 -23.19 7.33 -22.21
CA ASP A 275 -22.99 5.94 -22.59
C ASP A 275 -22.44 5.90 -24.02
N GLU A 276 -21.33 5.21 -24.24
CA GLU A 276 -20.84 4.96 -25.60
C GLU A 276 -21.91 4.15 -26.34
N ALA A 277 -22.48 4.73 -27.41
CA ALA A 277 -23.39 4.00 -28.28
C ALA A 277 -22.62 2.80 -28.88
N HIS A 278 -23.09 1.59 -28.56
CA HIS A 278 -22.54 0.32 -29.05
C HIS A 278 -22.54 0.22 -30.57
#